data_AF-A0A7T6ZC33-F1
#
_entry.id   AF-A0A7T6ZC33-F1
#
_cell.length_a   1.000
_cell.length_b   1.000
_cell.length_c   1.000
_cell.angle_alpha   90.00
_cell.angle_beta   90.00
_cell.angle_gamma   90.00
#
_symmetry.space_group_name_H-M   'P 1'
#
loop_
_entity.id
_entity.type
_entity.pdbx_description
1 polymer ?
#
loop_
_entity_poly.entity_id
_entity_poly.type
_entity_poly.pdbx_seq_one_letter_code
_entity_poly.pdbx_strand_id
1 'polypeptide(L)'
;MYDMLFASHQGSWAFLPILFLIAFFLYRAGKPTGGRILRIILGIFYIIMIVSGVGLLFELGFPANYIVKGILAILLIGFMEMTLGKTKRGEGAAVGFTLVVVTLVIVVLMGFGVIAF
;
A
#
# COMPACT_ATOMS: atom_id res chain seq x y z
N MET A 1 -18.90 -7.84 12.37
CA MET A 1 -17.67 -7.02 12.33
C MET A 1 -16.89 -7.32 11.04
N TYR A 2 -16.73 -8.59 10.69
CA TYR A 2 -16.16 -9.05 9.42
C TYR A 2 -16.52 -8.19 8.18
N ASP A 3 -17.80 -8.02 7.83
CA ASP A 3 -18.20 -7.30 6.60
C ASP A 3 -17.69 -5.86 6.52
N MET A 4 -17.71 -5.16 7.65
CA MET A 4 -17.21 -3.78 7.77
C MET A 4 -15.68 -3.73 7.58
N LEU A 5 -14.96 -4.67 8.19
CA LEU A 5 -13.51 -4.80 8.03
C LEU A 5 -13.15 -5.15 6.58
N PHE A 6 -13.88 -6.09 5.98
CA PHE A 6 -13.67 -6.54 4.61
C PHE A 6 -13.90 -5.42 3.60
N ALA A 7 -15.02 -4.69 3.70
CA ALA A 7 -15.33 -3.58 2.80
C ALA A 7 -14.27 -2.46 2.90
N SER A 8 -13.87 -2.10 4.13
CA SER A 8 -12.84 -1.08 4.37
C SER A 8 -11.47 -1.51 3.83
N HIS A 9 -11.12 -2.79 3.99
CA HIS A 9 -9.86 -3.36 3.53
C HIS A 9 -9.81 -3.42 2.00
N GLN A 10 -10.85 -3.95 1.35
CA GLN A 10 -10.93 -4.00 -0.11
C GLN A 10 -10.92 -2.60 -0.73
N GLY A 11 -11.69 -1.65 -0.18
CA GLY A 11 -11.70 -0.28 -0.68
C GLY A 11 -10.31 0.36 -0.62
N SER A 12 -9.56 0.14 0.46
CA SER A 12 -8.21 0.70 0.64
C SER A 12 -7.22 0.25 -0.44
N TRP A 13 -7.34 -0.99 -0.95
CA TRP A 13 -6.48 -1.49 -2.03
C TRP A 13 -6.56 -0.67 -3.32
N ALA A 14 -7.71 -0.05 -3.62
CA ALA A 14 -7.85 0.83 -4.78
C ALA A 14 -7.18 2.20 -4.55
N PHE A 15 -7.30 2.75 -3.34
CA PHE A 15 -6.79 4.08 -3.02
C PHE A 15 -5.27 4.12 -2.87
N LEU A 16 -4.63 3.09 -2.31
CA LEU A 16 -3.19 3.09 -2.07
C LEU A 16 -2.36 3.35 -3.34
N PRO A 17 -2.53 2.60 -4.45
CA PRO A 17 -1.74 2.82 -5.66
C PRO A 17 -2.02 4.17 -6.31
N ILE A 18 -3.28 4.60 -6.33
CA ILE A 18 -3.69 5.88 -6.96
C ILE A 18 -3.05 7.05 -6.21
N LEU A 19 -3.22 7.10 -4.89
CA LEU A 19 -2.64 8.17 -4.07
C LEU A 19 -1.11 8.17 -4.13
N PHE A 20 -0.48 7.00 -4.12
CA PHE A 20 0.97 6.86 -4.28
C PHE A 20 1.45 7.44 -5.62
N LEU A 21 0.83 7.05 -6.74
CA LEU A 21 1.23 7.51 -8.07
C LEU A 21 1.08 9.02 -8.21
N ILE A 22 -0.07 9.58 -7.79
CA ILE A 22 -0.28 11.03 -7.87
C ILE A 22 0.72 11.76 -6.98
N ALA A 23 0.95 11.32 -5.73
CA ALA A 23 1.94 11.93 -4.85
C ALA A 23 3.37 11.87 -5.44
N PHE A 24 3.74 10.74 -6.03
CA PHE A 24 5.04 10.54 -6.68
C PHE A 24 5.26 11.51 -7.83
N PHE A 25 4.29 11.62 -8.75
CA PHE A 25 4.39 12.54 -9.88
C PHE A 25 4.33 14.01 -9.46
N LEU A 26 3.56 14.37 -8.43
CA LEU A 26 3.58 15.72 -7.88
C LEU A 26 4.95 16.09 -7.30
N TYR A 27 5.62 15.18 -6.58
CA TYR A 27 6.98 15.42 -6.12
C TYR A 27 7.96 15.55 -7.29
N ARG A 28 7.89 14.69 -8.31
CA ARG A 28 8.74 14.83 -9.51
C ARG A 28 8.49 16.12 -10.30
N ALA A 29 7.26 16.62 -10.31
CA ALA A 29 6.88 17.86 -10.98
C ALA A 29 7.21 19.13 -10.17
N GLY A 30 7.95 19.01 -9.05
CA GLY A 30 8.30 20.16 -8.22
C GLY A 30 7.10 20.79 -7.50
N LYS A 31 6.03 20.01 -7.24
CA LYS A 31 4.82 20.44 -6.52
C LYS A 31 4.80 19.86 -5.09
N PRO A 32 5.70 20.28 -4.18
CA PRO A 32 5.91 19.62 -2.88
C PRO A 32 4.71 19.71 -1.94
N THR A 33 3.91 20.79 -2.03
CA THR A 33 2.70 20.97 -1.20
C THR A 33 1.64 19.91 -1.52
N GLY A 34 1.31 19.74 -2.80
CA GLY A 34 0.34 18.73 -3.24
C GLY A 34 0.84 17.31 -2.94
N GLY A 35 2.12 17.03 -3.22
CA GLY A 35 2.73 15.73 -2.89
C GLY A 35 2.68 15.43 -1.38
N ARG A 36 2.92 16.43 -0.52
CA ARG A 36 2.83 16.29 0.95
C ARG A 36 1.41 15.98 1.42
N ILE A 37 0.40 16.67 0.88
CA ILE A 37 -1.00 16.44 1.26
C ILE A 37 -1.41 15.01 0.90
N LEU A 38 -1.15 14.57 -0.33
CA LEU A 38 -1.48 13.22 -0.76
C LEU A 38 -0.70 12.15 0.01
N ARG A 39 0.56 12.39 0.35
CA ARG A 39 1.33 11.47 1.21
C ARG A 39 0.74 11.33 2.62
N ILE A 40 0.21 12.42 3.19
CA ILE A 40 -0.49 12.36 4.49
C ILE A 40 -1.78 11.55 4.37
N ILE A 41 -2.58 11.80 3.32
CA ILE A 41 -3.83 11.05 3.06
C ILE A 41 -3.53 9.56 2.85
N LEU A 42 -2.50 9.24 2.05
CA LEU A 42 -2.01 7.88 1.85
C LEU A 42 -1.62 7.22 3.19
N GLY A 43 -1.02 7.97 4.11
CA GLY A 43 -0.75 7.54 5.49
C GLY A 43 -2.00 7.11 6.27
N ILE A 44 -3.13 7.80 6.09
CA ILE A 44 -4.41 7.41 6.71
C ILE A 44 -4.90 6.07 6.14
N PHE A 45 -4.80 5.88 4.82
CA PHE A 45 -5.16 4.61 4.17
C PHE A 45 -4.24 3.45 4.59
N TYR A 46 -2.95 3.69 4.86
CA TYR A 46 -2.09 2.65 5.43
C TYR A 46 -2.60 2.15 6.78
N ILE A 47 -3.03 3.06 7.65
CA ILE A 47 -3.55 2.70 8.98
C ILE A 47 -4.84 1.90 8.82
N ILE A 48 -5.78 2.36 7.99
CA ILE A 48 -7.03 1.64 7.70
C ILE A 48 -6.72 0.24 7.18
N MET A 49 -5.79 0.14 6.22
CA MET A 49 -5.38 -1.11 5.60
C MET A 49 -4.78 -2.11 6.60
N ILE A 50 -3.90 -1.64 7.50
CA ILE A 50 -3.27 -2.48 8.53
C ILE A 50 -4.30 -2.91 9.57
N VAL A 51 -5.08 -1.99 10.12
CA VAL A 51 -6.06 -2.28 11.19
C VAL A 51 -7.13 -3.23 10.67
N SER A 52 -7.70 -2.95 9.49
CA SER A 52 -8.71 -3.83 8.88
C SER A 52 -8.13 -5.20 8.51
N GLY A 53 -6.90 -5.25 7.98
CA GLY A 53 -6.23 -6.50 7.61
C GLY A 53 -5.92 -7.38 8.82
N VAL A 54 -5.39 -6.80 9.89
CA VAL A 54 -5.15 -7.51 11.15
C VAL A 54 -6.47 -8.00 11.74
N GLY A 55 -7.52 -7.16 11.75
CA GLY A 55 -8.86 -7.57 12.18
C GLY A 55 -9.39 -8.78 11.39
N LEU A 56 -9.22 -8.78 10.06
CA LEU A 56 -9.60 -9.93 9.23
C LEU A 56 -8.78 -11.19 9.56
N LEU A 57 -7.49 -11.07 9.89
CA LEU A 57 -6.69 -12.23 10.30
C LEU A 57 -7.20 -12.85 11.60
N PHE A 58 -7.62 -12.04 12.57
CA PHE A 58 -8.24 -12.53 13.81
C PHE A 58 -9.56 -13.25 13.54
N GLU A 59 -10.44 -12.65 12.72
CA GLU A 59 -11.75 -13.24 12.36
C GLU A 59 -11.60 -14.55 11.57
N LEU A 60 -10.55 -14.66 10.74
CA LEU A 60 -10.30 -15.82 9.88
C LEU A 60 -9.41 -16.89 10.52
N GLY A 61 -8.93 -16.69 11.76
CA GLY A 61 -8.09 -17.66 12.45
C GLY A 61 -6.68 -17.81 11.86
N PHE A 62 -6.10 -16.72 11.33
CA PHE A 62 -4.71 -16.65 10.89
C PHE A 62 -4.30 -17.67 9.81
N PRO A 63 -5.00 -17.76 8.67
CA PRO A 63 -4.57 -18.64 7.59
C PRO A 63 -3.26 -18.17 6.97
N ALA A 64 -2.32 -19.09 6.75
CA ALA A 64 -0.95 -18.81 6.31
C ALA A 64 -0.88 -17.89 5.07
N ASN A 65 -1.69 -18.17 4.05
CA ASN A 65 -1.75 -17.37 2.82
C ASN A 65 -2.06 -15.88 3.08
N TYR A 66 -2.97 -15.58 4.02
CA TYR A 66 -3.31 -14.19 4.35
C TYR A 66 -2.28 -13.54 5.28
N ILE A 67 -1.56 -14.31 6.10
CA ILE A 67 -0.39 -13.79 6.84
C ILE A 67 0.68 -13.34 5.85
N VAL A 68 1.03 -14.18 4.87
CA VAL A 68 2.01 -13.84 3.82
C VAL A 68 1.57 -12.60 3.07
N LYS A 69 0.30 -12.52 2.65
CA LYS A 69 -0.27 -11.33 2.02
C LYS A 69 -0.16 -10.08 2.91
N GLY A 70 -0.40 -10.23 4.20
CA GLY A 70 -0.27 -9.16 5.19
C GLY A 70 1.16 -8.64 5.32
N ILE A 71 2.16 -9.53 5.35
CA ILE A 71 3.58 -9.15 5.38
C ILE A 71 3.96 -8.39 4.11
N LEU A 72 3.55 -8.88 2.93
CA LEU A 72 3.78 -8.20 1.66
C LEU A 72 3.11 -6.83 1.61
N ALA A 73 1.92 -6.67 2.18
CA ALA A 73 1.25 -5.38 2.28
C ALA A 73 2.04 -4.39 3.16
N ILE A 74 2.60 -4.84 4.29
CA ILE A 74 3.47 -4.00 5.15
C ILE A 74 4.73 -3.59 4.39
N LEU A 75 5.37 -4.51 3.66
CA LEU A 75 6.54 -4.20 2.82
C LEU A 75 6.18 -3.18 1.73
N LEU A 76 5.03 -3.33 1.07
CA LEU A 76 4.53 -2.40 0.06
C LEU A 76 4.41 -0.98 0.63
N ILE A 77 3.81 -0.84 1.82
CA ILE A 77 3.68 0.44 2.53
C ILE A 77 5.06 1.06 2.79
N GLY A 78 6.01 0.26 3.28
CA GLY A 78 7.39 0.69 3.51
C GLY A 78 8.08 1.17 2.23
N PHE A 79 7.93 0.42 1.13
CA PHE A 79 8.49 0.81 -0.17
C PHE A 79 7.86 2.08 -0.73
N MET A 80 6.55 2.26 -0.57
CA MET A 80 5.87 3.49 -0.98
C MET A 80 6.41 4.70 -0.21
N GLU A 81 6.50 4.61 1.13
CA GLU A 81 7.01 5.70 1.97
C GLU A 81 8.48 6.04 1.68
N MET A 82 9.33 5.02 1.54
CA MET A 82 10.72 5.21 1.16
C MET A 82 10.82 5.93 -0.19
N THR A 83 10.05 5.49 -1.18
CA THR A 83 10.08 6.03 -2.55
C THR A 83 9.62 7.48 -2.59
N LEU A 84 8.51 7.80 -1.93
CA LEU A 84 8.03 9.18 -1.82
C LEU A 84 9.02 10.07 -1.05
N GLY A 85 9.63 9.54 0.02
CA GLY A 85 10.65 10.24 0.79
C GLY A 85 11.89 10.60 -0.04
N LYS A 86 12.42 9.65 -0.82
CA LYS A 86 13.54 9.87 -1.76
C LYS A 86 13.16 10.87 -2.85
N THR A 87 11.98 10.68 -3.47
CA THR A 87 11.49 11.56 -4.55
C THR A 87 11.33 13.00 -4.06
N LYS A 88 10.80 13.20 -2.84
CA LYS A 88 10.69 14.53 -2.22
C LYS A 88 12.05 15.21 -2.04
N ARG A 89 13.11 14.45 -1.76
CA ARG A 89 14.49 14.96 -1.61
C ARG A 89 15.24 15.12 -2.94
N GLY A 90 14.61 14.81 -4.07
CA GLY A 90 15.26 14.83 -5.38
C GLY A 90 16.25 13.67 -5.61
N GLU A 91 16.21 12.64 -4.76
CA GLU A 91 17.07 11.46 -4.87
C GLU A 91 16.53 10.45 -5.89
N GLY A 92 17.42 9.56 -6.35
CA GLY A 92 17.05 8.43 -7.21
C GLY A 92 16.02 7.51 -6.55
N ALA A 93 14.81 7.48 -7.12
CA ALA A 93 13.68 6.71 -6.61
C ALA A 93 13.32 5.49 -7.48
N ALA A 94 14.07 5.23 -8.55
CA ALA A 94 13.77 4.17 -9.52
C ALA A 94 13.65 2.78 -8.87
N VAL A 95 14.64 2.38 -8.07
CA VAL A 95 14.63 1.08 -7.36
C VAL A 95 13.42 0.96 -6.44
N GLY A 96 13.12 2.01 -5.67
CA GLY A 96 11.97 2.02 -4.77
C GLY A 96 10.64 1.90 -5.53
N PHE A 97 10.50 2.64 -6.63
CA PHE A 97 9.32 2.57 -7.49
C PHE A 97 9.14 1.17 -8.09
N THR A 98 10.23 0.54 -8.57
CA THR A 98 10.19 -0.86 -9.04
C THR A 98 9.74 -1.82 -7.95
N LEU A 99 10.28 -1.69 -6.73
CA LEU A 99 9.85 -2.52 -5.60
C LEU A 99 8.36 -2.34 -5.29
N VAL A 100 7.84 -1.11 -5.32
CA VAL A 100 6.41 -0.84 -5.15
C VAL A 100 5.58 -1.56 -6.22
N VAL A 101 5.96 -1.43 -7.50
CA VAL A 101 5.22 -2.05 -8.60
C VAL A 101 5.24 -3.58 -8.49
N VAL A 102 6.41 -4.18 -8.28
CA VAL A 102 6.56 -5.64 -8.17
C VAL A 102 5.74 -6.18 -7.01
N THR A 103 5.88 -5.61 -5.81
CA THR A 103 5.14 -6.06 -4.64
C THR A 103 3.64 -5.85 -4.81
N LEU A 104 3.20 -4.74 -5.41
CA LEU A 104 1.79 -4.49 -5.69
C LEU A 104 1.21 -5.55 -6.64
N VAL A 105 1.92 -5.91 -7.71
CA VAL A 105 1.50 -6.97 -8.63
C VAL A 105 1.34 -8.29 -7.91
N ILE A 106 2.33 -8.69 -7.09
CA ILE A 106 2.25 -9.94 -6.31
C ILE A 106 1.01 -9.95 -5.42
N VAL A 107 0.77 -8.88 -4.66
CA VAL A 107 -0.37 -8.84 -3.73
C VAL A 107 -1.72 -8.81 -4.47
N VAL A 108 -1.80 -8.16 -5.62
CA VAL A 108 -2.99 -8.16 -6.47
C VAL A 108 -3.27 -9.57 -7.01
N LEU A 109 -2.24 -10.27 -7.53
CA LEU A 109 -2.39 -11.65 -8.00
C LEU A 109 -2.84 -12.59 -6.87
N MET A 110 -2.31 -12.42 -5.66
CA MET A 110 -2.80 -13.14 -4.47
C MET A 110 -4.25 -12.77 -4.13
N GLY A 111 -4.63 -11.51 -4.28
CA GLY A 111 -5.99 -11.03 -4.02
C GLY A 111 -7.03 -11.61 -4.97
N PHE A 112 -6.66 -11.86 -6.22
CA PHE A 112 -7.51 -12.54 -7.21
C PHE A 112 -7.39 -14.07 -7.17
N GLY A 113 -6.59 -14.63 -6.26
CA GLY A 113 -6.41 -16.08 -6.13
C GLY A 113 -5.62 -16.72 -7.29
N VAL A 114 -4.90 -15.94 -8.08
CA VAL A 114 -4.06 -16.45 -9.18
C VAL A 114 -2.82 -17.17 -8.63
N ILE A 115 -2.27 -16.67 -7.52
CA ILE A 115 -1.16 -17.28 -6.79
C ILE A 115 -1.51 -17.37 -5.30
N ALA A 116 -0.99 -18.39 -4.62
CA ALA A 116 -1.15 -18.57 -3.18
C ALA A 116 0.13 -19.20 -2.61
N PHE A 117 0.37 -18.95 -1.32
CA PHE A 117 1.52 -19.47 -0.57
C PHE A 117 1.07 -20.16 0.71
#